data_AF-A0A954EEK4-F1
#
_entry.id   AF-A0A954EEK4-F1
#
_cell.length_a   1.000
_cell.length_b   1.000
_cell.length_c   1.000
_cell.angle_alpha   90.00
_cell.angle_beta   90.00
_cell.angle_gamma   90.00
#
_symmetry.space_group_name_H-M   'P 1'
#
loop_
_entity.id
_entity.type
_entity.pdbx_description
1 polymer ?
#
loop_
_entity_poly.entity_id
_entity_poly.type
_entity_poly.pdbx_seq_one_letter_code
_entity_poly.pdbx_strand_id
1 'polypeptide(L)'
;MRYLSIDVLRMMAIFVMVLVHFAENLAGTILPIAGLGAPVFAFLSGCSYKLWLAGVERKQIPENEIFRISMRRGLFVFSVGLLFNVLVWFPEEIFNWDVLTFIGAALIFLNLTRRLPLQVLIAIAVVALLISPFLRAMADYNSYWQQLYFDPDMTLPDVVIGFLAVGYFPFFPW
;
A
#
# COMPACT_ATOMS: atom_id res chain seq x y z
N MET A 1 -5.43 21.58 0.12
CA MET A 1 -4.56 22.30 -0.83
C MET A 1 -3.88 21.27 -1.70
N ARG A 2 -3.57 21.60 -2.96
CA ARG A 2 -2.91 20.69 -3.90
C ARG A 2 -1.57 21.31 -4.28
N TYR A 3 -0.48 20.59 -4.05
CA TYR A 3 0.86 21.07 -4.40
C TYR A 3 1.32 20.36 -5.67
N LEU A 4 1.68 21.16 -6.68
CA LEU A 4 2.16 20.64 -7.97
C LEU A 4 3.40 19.74 -7.79
N SER A 5 4.29 20.08 -6.85
CA SER A 5 5.48 19.30 -6.56
C SER A 5 5.16 17.85 -6.14
N ILE A 6 4.12 17.64 -5.34
CA ILE A 6 3.71 16.29 -4.90
C ILE A 6 3.11 15.50 -6.06
N ASP A 7 2.32 16.16 -6.91
CA ASP A 7 1.77 15.52 -8.10
C ASP A 7 2.89 15.09 -9.07
N VAL A 8 3.89 15.94 -9.28
CA VAL A 8 5.06 15.64 -10.12
C VAL A 8 5.87 14.48 -9.53
N LEU A 9 6.12 14.48 -8.21
CA LEU A 9 6.84 13.39 -7.56
C LEU A 9 6.08 12.05 -7.65
N ARG A 10 4.74 12.07 -7.54
CA ARG A 10 3.92 10.86 -7.72
C ARG A 10 3.93 10.37 -9.15
N MET A 11 3.85 11.27 -10.13
CA MET A 11 4.01 10.92 -11.55
C MET A 11 5.37 10.28 -11.79
N MET A 12 6.44 10.84 -11.24
CA MET A 12 7.79 10.29 -11.35
C MET A 12 7.87 8.90 -10.72
N ALA A 13 7.26 8.68 -9.55
CA ALA A 13 7.22 7.37 -8.91
C ALA A 13 6.49 6.33 -9.77
N ILE A 14 5.37 6.69 -10.41
CA ILE A 14 4.68 5.82 -11.38
C ILE A 14 5.57 5.52 -12.58
N PHE A 15 6.22 6.54 -13.14
CA PHE A 15 7.12 6.36 -14.28
C PHE A 15 8.27 5.39 -13.95
N VAL A 16 8.88 5.53 -12.76
CA VAL A 16 9.90 4.60 -12.27
C VAL A 16 9.35 3.17 -12.13
N MET A 17 8.15 2.99 -11.56
CA MET A 17 7.54 1.66 -11.45
C MET A 17 7.34 1.01 -12.82
N VAL A 18 6.82 1.76 -13.81
CA VAL A 18 6.64 1.27 -15.18
C VAL A 18 7.97 0.89 -15.82
N LEU A 19 9.00 1.73 -15.67
CA LEU A 19 10.31 1.50 -16.25
C LEU A 19 10.97 0.24 -15.66
N VAL A 20 10.88 0.05 -14.34
CA VAL A 20 11.39 -1.16 -13.66
C VAL A 20 10.67 -2.41 -14.15
N HIS A 21 9.33 -2.42 -14.15
CA HIS A 21 8.57 -3.60 -14.61
C HIS A 21 8.79 -3.89 -16.10
N PHE A 22 9.01 -2.86 -16.92
CA PHE A 22 9.38 -3.05 -18.32
C PHE A 22 10.75 -3.73 -18.45
N ALA A 23 11.77 -3.23 -17.74
CA ALA A 23 13.10 -3.81 -17.79
C ALA A 23 13.13 -5.25 -17.25
N GLU A 24 12.38 -5.51 -16.18
CA GLU A 24 12.26 -6.83 -15.57
C GLU A 24 11.53 -7.81 -16.49
N ASN A 25 10.32 -7.46 -16.95
CA ASN A 25 9.45 -8.39 -17.69
C ASN A 25 9.82 -8.56 -19.16
N LEU A 26 10.39 -7.53 -19.81
CA LEU A 26 10.69 -7.56 -21.26
C LEU A 26 12.17 -7.66 -21.58
N ALA A 27 13.06 -7.19 -20.69
CA ALA A 27 14.50 -7.21 -20.91
C ALA A 27 15.25 -8.16 -19.95
N GLY A 28 14.54 -8.83 -19.03
CA GLY A 28 15.14 -9.75 -18.04
C GLY A 28 16.20 -9.10 -17.15
N THR A 29 16.14 -7.77 -16.99
CA THR A 29 17.17 -6.98 -16.30
C THR A 29 16.57 -6.23 -15.12
N ILE A 30 17.09 -6.50 -13.93
CA ILE A 30 16.70 -5.77 -12.71
C ILE A 30 17.48 -4.48 -12.63
N LEU A 31 16.78 -3.34 -12.67
CA LEU A 31 17.40 -2.04 -12.56
C LEU A 31 17.76 -1.70 -11.11
N PRO A 32 18.83 -0.93 -10.85
CA PRO A 32 19.23 -0.54 -9.49
C PRO A 32 18.20 0.29 -8.73
N ILE A 33 17.22 0.86 -9.46
CA ILE A 33 16.11 1.65 -8.91
C ILE A 33 14.87 0.80 -8.64
N ALA A 34 14.94 -0.52 -8.85
CA ALA A 34 13.89 -1.45 -8.46
C ALA A 34 13.61 -1.34 -6.96
N GLY A 35 12.33 -1.40 -6.59
CA GLY A 35 11.90 -1.22 -5.20
C GLY A 35 11.82 0.22 -4.70
N LEU A 36 12.22 1.25 -5.48
CA LEU A 36 12.07 2.65 -5.03
C LEU A 36 10.70 3.27 -5.38
N GLY A 37 10.15 2.93 -6.54
CA GLY A 37 8.94 3.57 -7.06
C GLY A 37 7.73 3.42 -6.13
N ALA A 38 7.45 2.19 -5.69
CA ALA A 38 6.26 1.90 -4.90
C ALA A 38 6.30 2.50 -3.47
N PRO A 39 7.40 2.40 -2.69
CA PRO A 39 7.49 3.06 -1.39
C PRO A 39 7.38 4.59 -1.48
N VAL A 40 8.00 5.21 -2.49
CA VAL A 40 7.87 6.66 -2.71
C VAL A 40 6.43 7.03 -3.05
N PHE A 41 5.77 6.26 -3.92
CA PHE A 41 4.37 6.48 -4.26
C PHE A 41 3.43 6.30 -3.05
N ALA A 42 3.67 5.29 -2.21
CA ALA A 42 2.93 5.06 -0.98
C ALA A 42 3.10 6.22 0.02
N PHE A 43 4.34 6.66 0.26
CA PHE A 43 4.63 7.80 1.13
C PHE A 43 3.93 9.08 0.65
N LEU A 44 4.05 9.39 -0.65
CA LEU A 44 3.41 10.57 -1.24
C LEU A 44 1.88 10.48 -1.23
N SER A 45 1.32 9.28 -1.30
CA SER A 45 -0.13 9.06 -1.13
C SER A 45 -0.58 9.43 0.29
N GLY A 46 0.19 9.08 1.32
CA GLY A 46 -0.05 9.54 2.70
C GLY A 46 0.07 11.06 2.87
N CYS A 47 1.10 11.68 2.30
CA CYS A 47 1.24 13.14 2.27
C CYS A 47 0.03 13.82 1.59
N SER A 48 -0.39 13.28 0.45
CA SER A 48 -1.56 13.78 -0.30
C SER A 48 -2.84 13.68 0.52
N TYR A 49 -3.01 12.59 1.28
CA TYR A 49 -4.12 12.41 2.19
C TYR A 49 -4.14 13.49 3.29
N LYS A 50 -3.00 13.75 3.94
CA LYS A 50 -2.92 14.79 4.99
C LYS A 50 -3.22 16.19 4.45
N LEU A 51 -2.75 16.50 3.25
CA LEU A 51 -3.00 17.78 2.58
C LEU A 51 -4.45 17.97 2.13
N TRP A 52 -5.07 16.87 1.69
CA TRP A 52 -6.50 16.83 1.42
C TRP A 52 -7.29 17.08 2.70
N LEU A 53 -6.97 16.37 3.79
CA LEU A 53 -7.63 16.51 5.09
C LEU A 53 -7.56 17.96 5.60
N ALA A 54 -6.37 18.56 5.61
CA ALA A 54 -6.20 19.97 5.98
C ALA A 54 -6.96 20.94 5.05
N GLY A 55 -7.20 20.55 3.79
CA GLY A 55 -8.04 21.32 2.86
C GLY A 55 -9.53 21.25 3.20
N VAL A 56 -9.99 20.09 3.66
CA VAL A 56 -11.38 19.83 4.02
C VAL A 56 -11.72 20.42 5.40
N GLU A 57 -10.82 20.32 6.37
CA GLU A 57 -10.96 20.93 7.70
C GLU A 57 -11.12 22.45 7.60
N ARG A 58 -10.32 23.12 6.75
CA ARG A 58 -10.46 24.56 6.47
C ARG A 58 -11.80 24.94 5.84
N LYS A 59 -12.43 24.03 5.11
CA LYS A 59 -13.76 24.22 4.53
C LYS A 59 -14.89 23.92 5.52
N GLN A 60 -14.56 23.57 6.77
CA GLN A 60 -15.52 23.23 7.83
C GLN A 60 -16.53 22.15 7.41
N ILE A 61 -16.09 21.20 6.57
CA ILE A 61 -16.93 20.07 6.18
C ILE A 61 -17.23 19.21 7.42
N PRO A 62 -18.49 18.76 7.62
CA PRO A 62 -18.85 17.93 8.77
C PRO A 62 -18.01 16.66 8.84
N GLU A 63 -17.58 16.27 10.04
CA GLU A 63 -16.70 15.12 10.24
C GLU A 63 -17.22 13.83 9.58
N ASN A 64 -18.53 13.57 9.72
CA ASN A 64 -19.17 12.38 9.18
C ASN A 64 -19.02 12.32 7.65
N GLU A 65 -19.07 13.46 6.99
CA GLU A 65 -18.82 13.54 5.55
C GLU A 65 -17.35 13.28 5.23
N ILE A 66 -16.40 13.84 5.99
CA ILE A 66 -14.97 13.57 5.82
C ILE A 66 -14.70 12.06 5.98
N PHE A 67 -15.30 11.43 6.99
CA PHE A 67 -15.19 9.99 7.23
C PHE A 67 -15.72 9.19 6.04
N ARG A 68 -16.92 9.51 5.56
CA ARG A 68 -17.56 8.82 4.44
C ARG A 68 -16.77 8.98 3.14
N ILE A 69 -16.26 10.18 2.84
CA ILE A 69 -15.45 10.44 1.65
C ILE A 69 -14.14 9.64 1.72
N SER A 70 -13.45 9.68 2.86
CA SER A 70 -12.20 8.95 3.04
C SER A 70 -12.40 7.43 2.94
N MET A 71 -13.43 6.91 3.61
CA MET A 71 -13.78 5.49 3.57
C MET A 71 -14.08 5.01 2.15
N ARG A 72 -14.90 5.78 1.41
CA ARG A 72 -15.21 5.48 -0.01
C ARG A 72 -13.97 5.49 -0.89
N ARG A 73 -13.05 6.44 -0.69
CA ARG A 73 -11.80 6.50 -1.46
C ARG A 73 -10.91 5.28 -1.19
N GLY A 74 -10.75 4.91 0.08
CA GLY A 74 -9.97 3.74 0.46
C GLY A 74 -10.56 2.45 -0.11
N LEU A 75 -11.86 2.22 0.07
CA LEU A 75 -12.56 1.06 -0.49
C LEU A 75 -12.50 1.03 -2.03
N PHE A 76 -12.70 2.18 -2.69
CA PHE A 76 -12.60 2.25 -4.14
C PHE A 76 -11.20 1.86 -4.64
N VAL A 77 -10.14 2.43 -4.05
CA VAL A 77 -8.76 2.10 -4.43
C VAL A 77 -8.44 0.63 -4.14
N PHE A 78 -8.90 0.10 -3.00
CA PHE A 78 -8.73 -1.30 -2.64
C PHE A 78 -9.40 -2.24 -3.65
N SER A 79 -10.68 -2.00 -3.95
CA SER A 79 -11.44 -2.81 -4.93
C SER A 79 -10.89 -2.70 -6.34
N VAL A 80 -10.45 -1.51 -6.76
CA VAL A 80 -9.76 -1.34 -8.05
C VAL A 80 -8.44 -2.11 -8.07
N GLY A 81 -7.71 -2.17 -6.95
CA GLY A 81 -6.50 -2.98 -6.83
C GLY A 81 -6.78 -4.47 -7.03
N LEU A 82 -7.79 -5.03 -6.36
CA LEU A 82 -8.19 -6.42 -6.55
C LEU A 82 -8.62 -6.70 -8.01
N LEU A 83 -9.42 -5.81 -8.59
CA LEU A 83 -9.85 -5.94 -9.98
C LEU A 83 -8.66 -5.86 -10.96
N PHE A 84 -7.71 -4.96 -10.69
CA PHE A 84 -6.49 -4.85 -11.48
C PHE A 84 -5.70 -6.15 -11.47
N ASN A 85 -5.53 -6.78 -10.30
CA ASN A 85 -4.83 -8.07 -10.20
C ASN A 85 -5.51 -9.14 -11.05
N VAL A 86 -6.84 -9.27 -10.95
CA VAL A 86 -7.60 -10.25 -11.76
C VAL A 86 -7.44 -10.01 -13.25
N LEU A 87 -7.46 -8.75 -13.70
CA LEU A 87 -7.46 -8.40 -15.12
C LEU A 87 -6.06 -8.44 -15.76
N VAL A 88 -5.02 -8.12 -14.99
CA VAL A 88 -3.63 -8.02 -15.49
C VAL A 88 -2.83 -9.29 -15.23
N TRP A 89 -3.04 -9.90 -14.06
CA TRP A 89 -2.27 -11.04 -13.56
C TRP A 89 -3.06 -12.34 -13.49
N PHE A 90 -4.32 -12.37 -13.94
CA PHE A 90 -5.28 -13.49 -13.84
C PHE A 90 -5.94 -13.67 -12.46
N PRO A 91 -7.09 -14.37 -12.37
CA PRO A 91 -7.86 -14.51 -11.13
C PRO A 91 -7.11 -15.22 -9.98
N GLU A 92 -6.14 -16.07 -10.32
CA GLU A 92 -5.29 -16.78 -9.36
C GLU A 92 -4.43 -15.78 -8.54
N GLU A 93 -4.13 -14.61 -9.09
CA GLU A 93 -3.26 -13.60 -8.47
C GLU A 93 -4.03 -12.49 -7.72
N ILE A 94 -5.34 -12.69 -7.52
CA ILE A 94 -6.20 -11.71 -6.85
C ILE A 94 -5.68 -11.32 -5.46
N PHE A 95 -5.05 -12.25 -4.74
CA PHE A 95 -4.53 -12.06 -3.38
C PHE A 95 -3.00 -11.91 -3.32
N ASN A 96 -2.37 -11.36 -4.36
CA ASN A 96 -0.95 -10.99 -4.30
C ASN A 96 -0.66 -9.73 -3.47
N TRP A 97 -1.71 -9.01 -3.06
CA TRP A 97 -1.59 -7.83 -2.21
C TRP A 97 -0.69 -6.75 -2.80
N ASP A 98 -1.09 -6.28 -3.98
CA ASP A 98 -0.36 -5.26 -4.72
C ASP A 98 -0.48 -3.86 -4.11
N VAL A 99 0.35 -2.92 -4.58
CA VAL A 99 0.47 -1.56 -4.05
C VAL A 99 -0.87 -0.82 -3.92
N LEU A 100 -1.83 -1.05 -4.83
CA LEU A 100 -3.15 -0.41 -4.76
C LEU A 100 -3.99 -0.95 -3.61
N THR A 101 -3.96 -2.26 -3.35
CA THR A 101 -4.65 -2.86 -2.21
C THR A 101 -4.06 -2.35 -0.89
N PHE A 102 -2.73 -2.24 -0.81
CA PHE A 102 -2.04 -1.63 0.32
C PHE A 102 -2.46 -0.17 0.53
N ILE A 103 -2.43 0.67 -0.51
CA ILE A 103 -2.84 2.09 -0.40
C ILE A 103 -4.31 2.22 0.00
N GLY A 104 -5.18 1.40 -0.58
CA GLY A 104 -6.60 1.37 -0.22
C GLY A 104 -6.82 1.07 1.25
N ALA A 105 -6.16 0.03 1.77
CA ALA A 105 -6.20 -0.34 3.17
C ALA A 105 -5.59 0.76 4.07
N ALA A 106 -4.45 1.33 3.68
CA ALA A 106 -3.79 2.41 4.41
C ALA A 106 -4.68 3.66 4.51
N LEU A 107 -5.43 4.02 3.46
CA LEU A 107 -6.39 5.14 3.51
C LEU A 107 -7.54 4.87 4.48
N ILE A 108 -8.04 3.64 4.54
CA ILE A 108 -9.06 3.23 5.51
C ILE A 108 -8.48 3.34 6.92
N PHE A 109 -7.29 2.79 7.15
CA PHE A 109 -6.61 2.84 8.44
C PHE A 109 -6.33 4.27 8.90
N LEU A 110 -5.78 5.13 8.03
CA LEU A 110 -5.53 6.54 8.33
C LEU A 110 -6.82 7.28 8.67
N ASN A 111 -7.95 6.93 8.06
CA ASN A 111 -9.24 7.51 8.41
C ASN A 111 -9.70 7.11 9.82
N LEU A 112 -9.46 5.86 10.23
CA LEU A 112 -9.80 5.37 11.57
C LEU A 112 -8.88 5.97 12.64
N THR A 113 -7.61 6.21 12.32
CA THR A 113 -6.61 6.69 13.27
C THR A 113 -6.40 8.21 13.25
N ARG A 114 -7.05 8.95 12.33
CA ARG A 114 -6.81 10.40 12.13
C ARG A 114 -6.98 11.29 13.37
N ARG A 115 -7.78 10.83 14.34
CA ARG A 115 -8.09 11.56 15.58
C ARG A 115 -7.17 11.20 16.74
N LEU A 116 -6.34 10.17 16.56
CA LEU A 116 -5.39 9.78 17.59
C LEU A 116 -4.31 10.85 17.73
N PRO A 117 -3.79 11.08 18.96
CA PRO A 117 -2.65 11.95 19.17
C PRO A 117 -1.45 11.50 18.33
N LEU A 118 -0.62 12.46 17.89
CA LEU A 118 0.58 12.17 17.09
C LEU A 118 1.49 11.13 17.77
N GLN A 119 1.62 11.20 19.10
CA GLN A 119 2.41 10.25 19.90
C GLN A 119 1.92 8.80 19.71
N VAL A 120 0.60 8.60 19.64
CA VAL A 120 0.00 7.28 19.43
C VAL A 120 0.25 6.80 18.00
N LEU A 121 0.15 7.70 17.00
CA LEU A 121 0.47 7.36 15.62
C LEU A 121 1.95 6.96 15.44
N ILE A 122 2.86 7.68 16.09
CA ILE A 122 4.29 7.34 16.11
C ILE A 122 4.49 5.99 16.80
N ALA A 123 3.86 5.77 17.95
CA ALA A 123 3.95 4.48 18.65
C ALA A 123 3.45 3.32 17.78
N ILE A 124 2.32 3.48 17.08
CA ILE A 124 1.81 2.49 16.13
C ILE A 124 2.84 2.20 15.03
N ALA A 125 3.44 3.23 14.43
CA ALA A 125 4.44 3.05 13.38
C ALA A 125 5.71 2.33 13.90
N VAL A 126 6.21 2.71 15.07
CA VAL A 126 7.35 2.06 15.71
C VAL A 126 7.04 0.60 16.05
N VAL A 127 5.87 0.35 16.65
CA VAL A 127 5.42 -1.01 16.98
C VAL A 127 5.25 -1.86 15.72
N ALA A 128 4.69 -1.32 14.64
CA ALA A 128 4.59 -2.02 13.37
C ALA A 128 5.97 -2.45 12.86
N LEU A 129 6.94 -1.53 12.83
CA LEU A 129 8.32 -1.84 12.42
C LEU A 129 9.01 -2.88 13.32
N LEU A 130 8.77 -2.83 14.64
CA LEU A 130 9.37 -3.76 15.58
C LEU A 130 8.73 -5.15 15.53
N ILE A 131 7.42 -5.24 15.31
CA ILE A 131 6.68 -6.50 15.27
C ILE A 131 6.81 -7.21 13.92
N SER A 132 6.95 -6.46 12.83
CA SER A 132 7.17 -6.96 11.47
C SER A 132 8.13 -8.16 11.35
N PRO A 133 9.39 -8.12 11.83
CA PRO A 133 10.31 -9.24 11.69
C PRO A 133 9.83 -10.49 12.46
N PHE A 134 9.16 -10.32 13.59
CA PHE A 134 8.62 -11.46 14.35
C PHE A 134 7.44 -12.10 13.64
N LEU A 135 6.53 -11.30 13.06
CA LEU A 135 5.42 -11.84 12.26
C LEU A 135 5.94 -12.64 11.06
N ARG A 136 6.96 -12.11 10.37
CA ARG A 136 7.60 -12.80 9.25
C ARG A 136 8.28 -14.11 9.65
N ALA A 137 8.95 -14.13 10.79
CA ALA A 137 9.59 -15.34 11.32
C ALA A 137 8.55 -16.40 11.73
N MET A 138 7.45 -15.98 12.37
CA MET A 138 6.36 -16.88 12.76
C MET A 138 5.57 -17.43 11.57
N ALA A 139 5.48 -16.66 10.50
CA ALA A 139 4.78 -17.02 9.27
C ALA A 139 5.66 -17.80 8.27
N ASP A 140 6.90 -18.14 8.60
CA ASP A 140 7.86 -18.76 7.68
C ASP A 140 7.96 -18.02 6.34
N TYR A 141 8.25 -16.71 6.37
CA TYR A 141 8.28 -15.83 5.19
C TYR A 141 8.92 -16.46 3.94
N ASN A 142 10.02 -17.20 4.08
CA ASN A 142 10.73 -17.77 2.93
C ASN A 142 9.94 -18.88 2.21
N SER A 143 9.00 -19.55 2.87
CA SER A 143 8.18 -20.60 2.22
C SER A 143 7.23 -20.02 1.16
N TYR A 144 6.85 -18.75 1.29
CA TYR A 144 5.94 -18.04 0.38
C TYR A 144 6.64 -17.38 -0.81
N TRP A 145 7.97 -17.39 -0.86
CA TRP A 145 8.74 -16.70 -1.89
C TRP A 145 9.64 -17.67 -2.64
N GLN A 146 9.29 -17.96 -3.90
CA GLN A 146 10.08 -18.82 -4.77
C GLN A 146 10.52 -18.04 -6.01
N GLN A 147 11.82 -18.02 -6.29
CA GLN A 147 12.38 -17.32 -7.47
C GLN A 147 11.93 -15.85 -7.58
N LEU A 148 11.81 -15.13 -6.45
CA LEU A 148 11.32 -13.74 -6.35
C LEU A 148 9.81 -13.56 -6.63
N TYR A 149 9.06 -14.66 -6.72
CA TYR A 149 7.62 -14.65 -6.86
C TYR A 149 6.94 -14.97 -5.52
N PHE A 150 5.89 -14.23 -5.19
CA PHE A 150 5.03 -14.54 -4.05
C PHE A 150 4.00 -15.59 -4.46
N ASP A 151 4.02 -16.75 -3.81
CA ASP A 151 3.23 -17.93 -4.19
C ASP A 151 2.47 -18.48 -2.96
N PRO A 152 1.34 -17.86 -2.57
CA PRO A 152 0.52 -18.33 -1.46
C PRO A 152 -0.43 -19.45 -1.87
N ASP A 153 -0.72 -20.40 -0.96
CA ASP A 153 -1.84 -21.31 -1.20
C ASP A 153 -3.17 -20.53 -1.12
N MET A 154 -4.17 -20.97 -1.88
CA MET A 154 -5.54 -20.43 -1.87
C MET A 154 -6.33 -20.85 -0.63
N THR A 155 -5.74 -20.65 0.55
CA THR A 155 -6.34 -20.89 1.86
C THR A 155 -6.60 -19.56 2.57
N LEU A 156 -7.64 -19.50 3.40
CA LEU A 156 -7.95 -18.29 4.16
C LEU A 156 -6.78 -17.82 5.06
N PRO A 157 -6.04 -18.71 5.76
CA PRO A 157 -4.87 -18.32 6.55
C PRO A 157 -3.79 -17.63 5.70
N ASP A 158 -3.46 -18.18 4.54
CA ASP A 158 -2.43 -17.65 3.65
C ASP A 158 -2.80 -16.31 3.03
N VAL A 159 -4.07 -16.16 2.65
CA VAL A 159 -4.64 -14.88 2.21
C VAL A 159 -4.47 -13.82 3.30
N VAL A 160 -4.79 -14.13 4.54
CA VAL A 160 -4.67 -13.18 5.67
C VAL A 160 -3.20 -12.89 6.01
N ILE A 161 -2.35 -13.91 6.08
CA ILE A 161 -0.93 -13.78 6.39
C ILE A 161 -0.19 -13.02 5.28
N GLY A 162 -0.54 -13.29 4.02
CA GLY A 162 -0.09 -12.53 2.84
C GLY A 162 -0.39 -11.05 2.99
N PHE A 163 -1.64 -10.70 3.33
CA PHE A 163 -2.05 -9.31 3.51
C PHE A 163 -1.32 -8.63 4.67
N LEU A 164 -1.05 -9.37 5.76
CA LEU A 164 -0.49 -8.79 6.97
C LEU A 164 1.03 -8.73 6.96
N ALA A 165 1.74 -9.76 6.52
CA ALA A 165 3.17 -9.92 6.84
C ALA A 165 4.06 -10.44 5.71
N VAL A 166 3.54 -11.19 4.72
CA VAL A 166 4.41 -11.92 3.77
C VAL A 166 4.19 -11.62 2.28
N GLY A 167 3.13 -10.90 1.89
CA GLY A 167 2.83 -10.61 0.48
C GLY A 167 3.75 -9.57 -0.17
N TYR A 168 3.40 -9.10 -1.38
CA TYR A 168 4.16 -8.05 -2.07
C TYR A 168 4.12 -6.70 -1.33
N PHE A 169 2.95 -6.28 -0.84
CA PHE A 169 2.77 -5.07 -0.04
C PHE A 169 1.99 -5.34 1.26
N PRO A 170 2.54 -6.12 2.21
CA PRO A 170 1.91 -6.39 3.49
C PRO A 170 1.68 -5.12 4.31
N PHE A 171 0.65 -5.19 5.16
CA PHE A 171 0.30 -4.09 6.05
C PHE A 171 1.37 -3.84 7.13
N PHE A 172 2.03 -4.90 7.61
CA PHE A 172 3.26 -4.82 8.40
C PHE A 172 4.46 -4.90 7.44
N PRO A 173 5.32 -3.86 7.37
CA PRO A 173 6.37 -3.77 6.37
C PRO A 173 7.45 -4.85 6.53
N TRP A 174 8.17 -5.17 5.44
CA TRP A 174 9.32 -6.07 5.44
C TRP A 174 10.60 -5.42 5.93
#